data_AF-A0A2T9JKM1-F1
#
_entry.id   AF-A0A2T9JKM1-F1
#
_cell.length_a   1.000
_cell.length_b   1.000
_cell.length_c   1.000
_cell.angle_alpha   90.00
_cell.angle_beta   90.00
_cell.angle_gamma   90.00
#
_symmetry.space_group_name_H-M   'P 1'
#
loop_
_entity.id
_entity.type
_entity.pdbx_description
1 polymer ?
#
loop_
_entity_poly.entity_id
_entity_poly.type
_entity_poly.pdbx_seq_one_letter_code
_entity_poly.pdbx_strand_id
1 'polypeptide(L)'
;MSETHIETLEERMAQAVAAEDFEAAGRLRDEIAGLRRSERLHEPPNAPEPQASYFQRQVPGKMGLGTDQPVPARPPGWVPPPKPDPMTAGHSRGGRRRK
;
A
#
# COMPACT_ATOMS: atom_id res chain seq x y z
N MET A 1 -25.56 2.23 -1.58
CA MET A 1 -25.44 1.89 -0.15
C MET A 1 -24.32 2.64 0.55
N SER A 2 -23.28 3.09 -0.17
CA SER A 2 -22.09 3.70 0.43
C SER A 2 -22.20 5.22 0.63
N GLU A 3 -22.89 5.92 -0.27
CA GLU A 3 -23.11 7.38 -0.16
C GLU A 3 -23.92 7.76 1.09
N THR A 4 -25.02 7.03 1.36
CA THR A 4 -25.82 7.19 2.59
C THR A 4 -25.04 6.89 3.88
N HIS A 5 -24.02 6.03 3.79
CA HIS A 5 -23.18 5.68 4.94
C HIS A 5 -22.14 6.78 5.22
N ILE A 6 -21.56 7.37 4.18
CA ILE A 6 -20.62 8.49 4.30
C ILE A 6 -21.33 9.71 4.89
N GLU A 7 -22.54 10.03 4.43
CA GLU A 7 -23.36 11.13 4.97
C GLU A 7 -23.58 10.97 6.50
N THR A 8 -23.90 9.75 6.93
CA THR A 8 -24.08 9.45 8.37
C THR A 8 -22.79 9.68 9.17
N LEU A 9 -21.62 9.35 8.61
CA LEU A 9 -20.33 9.59 9.25
C LEU A 9 -19.98 11.08 9.30
N GLU A 10 -20.34 11.85 8.28
CA GLU A 10 -20.14 13.30 8.24
C GLU A 10 -20.99 14.02 9.30
N GLU A 11 -22.24 13.60 9.48
CA GLU A 11 -23.11 14.12 10.55
C GLU A 11 -22.52 13.84 11.94
N ARG A 12 -22.03 12.62 12.18
CA ARG A 12 -21.37 12.25 13.44
C ARG A 12 -20.09 13.06 13.67
N MET A 13 -19.33 13.33 12.61
CA MET A 13 -18.12 14.15 12.71
C MET A 13 -18.48 15.58 13.09
N ALA A 14 -19.53 16.16 12.49
CA ALA A 14 -20.01 17.50 12.84
C ALA A 14 -20.47 17.58 14.30
N GLN A 15 -21.16 16.56 14.80
CA GLN A 15 -21.56 16.46 16.21
C GLN A 15 -20.34 16.38 17.15
N ALA A 16 -19.32 15.58 16.81
CA ALA A 16 -18.10 15.49 17.59
C ALA A 16 -17.33 16.82 17.64
N VAL A 17 -17.27 17.55 16.52
CA VAL A 17 -16.68 18.90 16.47
C VAL A 17 -17.46 19.89 17.33
N ALA A 18 -18.79 19.84 17.28
CA ALA A 18 -19.65 20.71 18.12
C ALA A 18 -19.51 20.41 19.62
N ALA A 19 -19.17 19.17 19.98
CA ALA A 19 -18.87 18.74 21.35
C ALA A 19 -17.39 18.93 21.76
N GLU A 20 -16.57 19.53 20.89
CA GLU A 20 -15.12 19.71 21.08
C GLU A 20 -14.31 18.40 21.24
N ASP A 21 -14.88 17.26 20.82
CA ASP A 21 -14.18 15.96 20.78
C ASP A 21 -13.45 15.78 19.44
N PHE A 22 -12.29 16.43 19.35
CA PHE A 22 -11.45 16.38 18.15
C PHE A 22 -10.80 15.01 17.90
N GLU A 23 -10.65 14.19 18.94
CA GLU A 23 -10.14 12.82 18.81
C GLU A 23 -11.16 11.93 18.08
N ALA A 24 -12.45 12.01 18.46
CA ALA A 24 -13.51 11.33 17.75
C ALA A 24 -13.67 11.87 16.32
N ALA A 25 -13.63 13.20 16.13
CA ALA A 25 -13.71 13.81 14.81
C ALA A 25 -12.55 13.36 13.89
N GLY A 26 -11.33 13.24 14.42
CA GLY A 26 -10.16 12.75 13.70
C GLY A 26 -10.32 11.30 13.21
N ARG A 27 -10.83 10.41 14.07
CA ARG A 27 -11.12 9.01 13.71
C ARG A 27 -12.16 8.92 12.59
N LEU A 28 -13.27 9.67 12.71
CA LEU A 28 -14.34 9.71 11.71
C LEU A 28 -13.85 10.25 10.36
N ARG A 29 -13.02 11.30 10.37
CA ARG A 29 -12.40 11.85 9.16
C ARG A 29 -11.56 10.79 8.44
N ASP A 30 -10.76 10.03 9.19
CA ASP A 30 -9.89 9.00 8.61
C ASP A 30 -10.69 7.83 8.04
N GLU A 31 -11.82 7.49 8.65
CA GLU A 31 -12.78 6.49 8.16
C GLU A 31 -13.45 6.95 6.85
N ILE A 32 -13.97 8.18 6.80
CA ILE A 32 -14.56 8.78 5.59
C ILE A 32 -13.53 8.81 4.44
N ALA A 33 -12.30 9.22 4.73
CA ALA A 33 -11.22 9.24 3.73
C ALA A 33 -10.86 7.83 3.23
N GLY A 34 -10.97 6.81 4.08
CA GLY A 34 -10.82 5.41 3.71
C GLY A 34 -11.91 4.94 2.75
N LEU A 35 -13.18 5.21 3.07
CA LEU A 35 -14.33 4.82 2.25
C LEU A 35 -14.33 5.50 0.89
N ARG A 36 -14.12 6.82 0.84
CA ARG A 36 -14.02 7.57 -0.42
C ARG A 36 -12.85 7.09 -1.29
N ARG A 37 -11.75 6.64 -0.66
CA ARG A 37 -10.64 6.01 -1.38
C ARG A 37 -11.09 4.67 -1.97
N SER A 38 -11.75 3.80 -1.20
CA SER A 38 -12.21 2.51 -1.72
C SER A 38 -13.26 2.63 -2.82
N GLU A 39 -14.17 3.61 -2.75
CA GLU A 39 -15.15 3.87 -3.80
C GLU A 39 -14.49 4.31 -5.11
N ARG A 40 -13.46 5.17 -5.03
CA ARG A 40 -12.67 5.59 -6.21
C ARG A 40 -11.90 4.43 -6.87
N LEU A 41 -11.75 3.31 -6.19
CA LEU A 41 -11.06 2.12 -6.69
C LEU A 41 -12.00 1.12 -7.37
N HIS A 42 -13.30 1.36 -7.33
CA HIS A 42 -14.25 0.65 -8.18
C HIS A 42 -14.27 1.31 -9.58
N GLU A 43 -13.72 0.57 -10.56
CA GLU A 43 -13.80 0.67 -12.03
C GLU A 43 -12.61 1.36 -12.78
N PRO A 44 -11.89 0.62 -13.66
CA PRO A 44 -12.42 0.16 -14.96
C PRO A 44 -12.42 -1.37 -15.20
N PRO A 45 -13.22 -1.87 -16.19
CA PRO A 45 -13.55 -3.30 -16.36
C PRO A 45 -12.44 -4.14 -17.01
N ASN A 46 -11.28 -3.54 -17.28
CA ASN A 46 -10.13 -4.18 -17.91
C ASN A 46 -8.80 -3.83 -17.22
N ALA A 47 -8.85 -3.39 -15.96
CA ALA A 47 -7.65 -3.35 -15.13
C ALA A 47 -7.44 -4.75 -14.53
N PRO A 48 -6.27 -5.39 -14.71
CA PRO A 48 -6.02 -6.73 -14.16
C PRO A 48 -6.12 -6.77 -12.63
N GLU A 49 -6.00 -5.62 -11.95
CA GLU A 49 -6.36 -5.43 -10.54
C GLU A 49 -6.86 -3.99 -10.28
N PRO A 50 -7.77 -3.76 -9.30
CA PRO A 50 -8.13 -2.41 -8.87
C PRO A 50 -6.87 -1.73 -8.34
N GLN A 51 -6.37 -0.72 -9.04
CA GLN A 51 -5.15 -0.01 -8.66
C GLN A 51 -5.45 0.91 -7.47
N ALA A 52 -5.60 0.29 -6.29
CA ALA A 52 -5.54 0.94 -5.00
C ALA A 52 -4.29 1.82 -5.00
N SER A 53 -4.49 3.13 -4.84
CA SER A 53 -3.48 4.17 -4.70
C SER A 53 -2.05 3.66 -4.58
N TYR A 54 -1.12 4.10 -5.44
CA TYR A 54 0.31 3.77 -5.35
C TYR A 54 0.93 3.99 -3.96
N PHE A 55 0.24 4.73 -3.09
CA PHE A 55 0.58 4.93 -1.69
C PHE A 55 -0.11 3.89 -0.79
N GLN A 56 0.65 2.88 -0.36
CA GLN A 56 0.26 2.03 0.77
C GLN A 56 0.52 2.79 2.09
N ARG A 57 -0.37 2.62 3.08
CA ARG A 57 -0.11 3.18 4.42
C ARG A 57 1.08 2.46 5.04
N GLN A 58 1.98 3.23 5.64
CA GLN A 58 3.08 2.63 6.39
C GLN A 58 2.55 1.95 7.65
N VAL A 59 3.07 0.74 7.91
CA VAL A 59 2.74 -0.07 9.09
C VAL A 59 3.91 -0.01 10.06
N PRO A 60 3.69 0.15 11.38
CA PRO A 60 4.76 0.05 12.38
C PRO A 60 5.58 -1.24 12.19
N GLY A 61 6.91 -1.14 12.19
CA GLY A 61 7.83 -2.25 11.90
C GLY A 61 8.12 -2.50 10.40
N LYS A 62 7.42 -1.79 9.50
CA LYS A 62 7.73 -1.69 8.06
C LYS A 62 8.18 -0.29 7.67
N MET A 63 8.73 0.47 8.63
CA MET A 63 9.26 1.82 8.40
C MET A 63 10.77 1.69 8.19
N GLY A 64 11.22 1.69 6.93
CA GLY A 64 12.64 1.62 6.59
C GLY A 64 12.91 2.29 5.25
N LEU A 65 14.11 2.83 5.05
CA LEU A 65 14.51 3.35 3.74
C LEU A 65 14.35 2.23 2.69
N GLY A 66 13.52 2.47 1.68
CA GLY A 66 13.22 1.51 0.61
C GLY A 66 11.90 0.74 0.74
N THR A 67 11.12 0.92 1.82
CA THR A 67 9.81 0.23 1.96
C THR A 67 8.73 0.76 1.01
N ASP A 68 8.94 1.94 0.44
CA ASP A 68 8.07 2.55 -0.57
C ASP A 68 8.49 2.19 -2.02
N GLN A 69 9.51 1.34 -2.22
CA GLN A 69 9.91 0.95 -3.56
C GLN A 69 8.94 -0.09 -4.15
N PRO A 70 8.38 0.17 -5.35
CA PRO A 70 7.53 -0.81 -6.02
C PRO A 70 8.36 -2.05 -6.41
N VAL A 71 7.87 -3.24 -6.04
CA VAL A 71 8.45 -4.52 -6.48
C VAL A 71 7.72 -4.96 -7.75
N PRO A 72 8.41 -5.12 -8.90
CA PRO A 72 7.76 -5.60 -10.13
C PRO A 72 7.15 -6.99 -9.93
N ALA A 73 5.91 -7.17 -10.39
CA ALA A 73 5.26 -8.47 -10.40
C ALA A 73 6.00 -9.45 -11.33
N ARG A 74 6.17 -10.68 -10.86
CA ARG A 74 6.78 -11.76 -11.65
C ARG A 74 5.72 -12.38 -12.57
N PRO A 75 6.09 -12.83 -13.78
CA PRO A 75 5.15 -13.47 -14.66
C PRO A 75 4.64 -14.80 -14.07
N PRO A 76 3.42 -15.25 -14.42
CA PRO A 76 2.87 -16.53 -13.97
C PRO A 76 3.80 -17.70 -14.32
N GLY A 77 4.05 -18.60 -13.37
CA GLY A 77 4.92 -19.76 -13.57
C GLY A 77 6.42 -19.47 -13.53
N TRP A 78 6.85 -18.26 -13.18
CA TRP A 78 8.26 -17.95 -13.00
C TRP A 78 8.86 -18.71 -11.79
N VAL A 79 9.93 -19.45 -12.04
CA VAL A 79 10.70 -20.15 -11.00
C VAL A 79 12.11 -19.52 -10.93
N PRO A 80 12.57 -19.08 -9.74
CA PRO A 80 13.93 -18.56 -9.59
C PRO A 80 14.96 -19.66 -9.91
N PRO A 81 16.08 -19.32 -10.57
CA PRO A 81 17.15 -20.29 -10.81
C PRO A 81 17.72 -20.79 -9.47
N PRO A 82 18.18 -22.05 -9.40
CA PRO A 82 18.81 -22.58 -8.20
C PRO A 82 20.06 -21.76 -7.87
N LYS A 83 20.34 -21.63 -6.57
CA LYS A 83 21.58 -21.01 -6.12
C LYS A 83 22.76 -21.79 -6.70
N PRO A 84 23.76 -21.13 -7.30
CA PRO A 84 24.95 -21.81 -7.77
C PRO A 84 25.63 -22.57 -6.62
N ASP A 85 26.34 -23.65 -6.95
CA ASP A 85 27.12 -24.43 -5.99
C ASP A 85 28.03 -23.48 -5.17
N PRO A 86 28.06 -23.58 -3.83
CA PRO A 86 28.99 -22.79 -3.02
C PRO A 86 30.46 -22.83 -3.51
N MET A 87 30.90 -23.92 -4.14
CA MET A 87 32.24 -24.06 -4.74
C MET A 87 32.38 -23.40 -6.12
N THR A 88 31.29 -22.94 -6.72
CA THR A 88 31.31 -22.09 -7.93
C THR A 88 31.35 -20.58 -7.62
N ALA A 89 31.42 -20.20 -6.33
CA ALA A 89 31.46 -18.81 -5.85
C ALA A 89 32.83 -18.11 -6.00
N GLY A 90 33.64 -18.47 -7.00
CA GLY A 90 34.96 -17.89 -7.25
C GLY A 90 34.98 -16.70 -8.22
N HIS A 91 33.91 -16.47 -8.98
CA HIS A 91 33.83 -15.35 -9.92
C HIS A 91 32.53 -14.57 -9.74
N SER A 92 32.58 -13.50 -8.95
CA SER A 92 31.60 -12.43 -9.08
C SER A 92 31.77 -11.80 -10.47
N ARG A 93 30.70 -11.75 -11.27
CA ARG A 93 30.64 -10.90 -12.46
C ARG A 93 30.76 -9.44 -11.97
N GLY A 94 31.97 -8.87 -12.06
CA GLY A 94 32.26 -7.49 -11.66
C GLY A 94 33.27 -7.30 -10.53
N GLY A 95 33.85 -8.36 -9.96
CA GLY A 95 34.96 -8.23 -9.01
C GLY A 95 36.20 -7.60 -9.66
N ARG A 96 36.75 -6.55 -9.06
CA ARG A 96 37.95 -5.85 -9.56
C ARG A 96 39.13 -6.84 -9.58
N ARG A 97 39.60 -7.24 -10.78
CA ARG A 97 40.83 -8.04 -10.93
C ARG A 97 41.98 -7.26 -10.30
N ARG A 98 42.51 -7.73 -9.17
CA ARG A 98 43.81 -7.27 -8.66
C ARG A 98 44.89 -8.02 -9.42
N LYS A 99 45.86 -7.26 -9.94
CA LYS A 99 46.98 -7.73 -10.76
C LYS A 99 48.07 -8.30 -9.86
#